data_AF-A0A9E2MM89-F1
#
_entry.id   AF-A0A9E2MM89-F1
#
_cell.length_a   1.000
_cell.length_b   1.000
_cell.length_c   1.000
_cell.angle_alpha   90.00
_cell.angle_beta   90.00
_cell.angle_gamma   90.00
#
_symmetry.space_group_name_H-M   'P 1'
#
loop_
_entity.id
_entity.type
_entity.pdbx_description
1 polymer ?
#
loop_
_entity_poly.entity_id
_entity_poly.type
_entity_poly.pdbx_seq_one_letter_code
_entity_poly.pdbx_strand_id
1 'polypeptide(L)'
;IKYSPDMLIVGLCINDFALTPVIFKTQDGRMHCYRPFALFKNNSDNFLYCHSNLYRFILIKLEGMAARRNQTTMESTGRLYMSKIKEIARRQKIPVLAVIFPYFKFDSEFNEDYKVMRKVVAELNVECIDLHTVFNKDERGRFLDNPDDYIHPNSKAHRIVADLVREYVIGRYKETLQ
;
A
#
# COMPACT_ATOMS: atom_id res chain seq x y z
N ILE A 1 1.31 2.86 25.90
CA ILE A 1 0.81 2.53 24.54
C ILE A 1 -0.37 1.59 24.72
N LYS A 2 -1.55 1.87 24.12
CA LYS A 2 -2.87 1.30 24.50
C LYS A 2 -3.28 0.05 23.68
N TYR A 3 -2.41 -0.48 22.84
CA TYR A 3 -2.68 -1.66 22.02
C TYR A 3 -1.46 -2.58 22.00
N SER A 4 -1.70 -3.88 22.09
CA SER A 4 -0.71 -4.97 22.01
C SER A 4 -1.23 -6.00 21.02
N PRO A 5 -1.08 -5.78 19.71
CA PRO A 5 -1.69 -6.65 18.71
C PRO A 5 -0.96 -7.99 18.63
N ASP A 6 -1.72 -9.08 18.48
CA ASP A 6 -1.18 -10.44 18.31
C ASP A 6 -0.70 -10.73 16.89
N MET A 7 -1.08 -9.90 15.91
CA MET A 7 -0.68 -9.98 14.50
C MET A 7 -0.81 -8.62 13.84
N LEU A 8 0.08 -8.35 12.88
CA LEU A 8 -0.04 -7.22 11.96
C LEU A 8 -0.48 -7.72 10.58
N ILE A 9 -1.62 -7.24 10.11
CA ILE A 9 -2.12 -7.55 8.76
C ILE A 9 -1.96 -6.29 7.90
N VAL A 10 -1.23 -6.42 6.80
CA VAL A 10 -0.93 -5.32 5.88
C VAL A 10 -1.62 -5.58 4.55
N GLY A 11 -2.69 -4.85 4.27
CA GLY A 11 -3.28 -4.79 2.94
C GLY A 11 -2.39 -3.99 2.00
N LEU A 12 -2.04 -4.57 0.86
CA LEU A 12 -1.19 -3.96 -0.16
C LEU A 12 -1.99 -3.82 -1.45
N CYS A 13 -2.38 -2.59 -1.77
CA CYS A 13 -2.84 -2.20 -3.10
C CYS A 13 -1.63 -1.90 -3.99
N ILE A 14 -1.74 -2.11 -5.29
CA ILE A 14 -0.55 -2.19 -6.15
C ILE A 14 0.23 -0.86 -6.24
N ASN A 15 -0.44 0.27 -6.04
CA ASN A 15 0.17 1.59 -5.95
C ASN A 15 0.82 1.89 -4.58
N ASP A 16 0.74 1.02 -3.58
CA ASP A 16 1.24 1.29 -2.23
C ASP A 16 2.77 1.26 -2.15
N PHE A 17 3.43 0.62 -3.11
CA PHE A 17 4.89 0.72 -3.24
C PHE A 17 5.32 1.97 -4.03
N ALA A 18 4.36 2.70 -4.61
CA ALA A 18 4.60 4.00 -5.21
C ALA A 18 4.54 5.11 -4.14
N LEU A 19 5.18 6.24 -4.41
CA LEU A 19 5.24 7.40 -3.53
C LEU A 19 3.92 8.21 -3.54
N THR A 20 2.77 7.55 -3.34
CA THR A 20 1.47 8.24 -3.30
C THR A 20 1.48 9.18 -2.08
N PRO A 21 1.46 10.51 -2.29
CA PRO A 21 1.31 11.44 -1.18
C PRO A 21 -0.08 11.29 -0.58
N VAL A 22 -0.16 11.21 0.74
CA VAL A 22 -1.44 11.42 1.43
C VAL A 22 -1.65 12.93 1.54
N ILE A 23 -2.56 13.47 0.74
CA ILE A 23 -2.90 14.89 0.75
C ILE A 23 -4.29 15.04 1.36
N PHE A 24 -4.41 15.85 2.40
CA PHE A 24 -5.71 16.16 3.01
C PHE A 24 -5.81 17.64 3.35
N LYS A 25 -7.04 18.14 3.33
CA LYS A 25 -7.36 19.49 3.77
C LYS A 25 -7.74 19.45 5.25
N THR A 26 -7.06 20.22 6.08
CA THR A 26 -7.41 20.38 7.50
C THR A 26 -8.62 21.28 7.67
N GLN A 27 -9.24 21.24 8.86
CA GLN A 27 -10.45 22.02 9.16
C GLN A 27 -10.26 23.54 9.01
N ASP A 28 -9.03 24.04 9.21
CA ASP A 28 -8.64 25.43 8.99
C ASP A 28 -8.38 25.79 7.51
N GLY A 29 -8.62 24.85 6.60
CA GLY A 29 -8.48 25.02 5.16
C GLY A 29 -7.06 24.87 4.61
N ARG A 30 -6.08 24.48 5.43
CA ARG A 30 -4.71 24.22 4.97
C ARG A 30 -4.61 22.85 4.28
N MET A 31 -3.70 22.75 3.32
CA MET A 31 -3.35 21.44 2.75
C MET A 31 -2.19 20.83 3.54
N HIS A 32 -2.37 19.63 4.05
CA HIS A 32 -1.30 18.82 4.62
C HIS A 32 -0.94 17.69 3.67
N CYS A 33 0.37 17.46 3.52
CA CYS A 33 0.90 16.34 2.77
C CYS A 33 1.69 15.47 3.73
N TYR A 34 1.32 14.21 3.84
CA TYR A 34 2.06 13.19 4.54
C TYR A 34 2.61 12.20 3.52
N ARG A 35 3.93 12.08 3.49
CA ARG A 35 4.64 11.02 2.77
C ARG A 35 5.49 10.29 3.80
N PRO A 36 5.11 9.06 4.20
CA PRO A 36 5.96 8.29 5.09
C PRO A 36 7.29 8.08 4.35
N PHE A 37 8.36 8.72 4.82
CA PHE A 37 9.70 8.63 4.23
C PHE A 37 9.95 9.33 2.88
N ALA A 38 9.17 10.36 2.51
CA ALA A 38 9.74 11.32 1.55
C ALA A 38 11.05 11.82 2.17
N LEU A 39 12.16 11.53 1.51
CA LEU A 39 13.42 12.22 1.75
C LEU A 39 13.14 13.67 1.37
N PHE A 40 12.60 14.46 2.30
CA PHE A 40 12.75 15.90 2.24
C PHE A 40 14.26 16.12 2.25
N LYS A 41 14.85 16.23 1.06
CA LYS A 41 16.23 16.64 0.89
C LYS A 41 16.29 18.10 1.33
N ASN A 42 16.42 18.32 2.64
CA ASN A 42 16.95 19.45 3.43
C ASN A 42 16.91 20.91 2.90
N ASN A 43 16.19 21.25 1.84
CA ASN A 43 16.21 22.58 1.21
C ASN A 43 14.81 23.22 1.14
N SER A 44 13.80 22.65 1.80
CA SER A 44 12.49 23.30 1.89
C SER A 44 12.52 24.37 2.97
N ASP A 45 12.21 25.62 2.61
CA ASP A 45 11.94 26.68 3.58
C ASP A 45 10.78 26.29 4.51
N ASN A 46 11.07 26.14 5.81
CA ASN A 46 10.11 25.73 6.84
C ASN A 46 8.98 26.74 7.02
N PHE A 47 9.28 28.04 6.90
CA PHE A 47 8.26 29.07 7.06
C PHE A 47 7.25 29.00 5.92
N LEU A 48 7.72 28.91 4.68
CA LEU A 48 6.85 28.77 3.51
C LEU A 48 6.09 27.44 3.54
N TYR A 49 6.74 26.35 3.98
CA TYR A 49 6.06 25.06 4.16
C TYR A 49 4.93 25.16 5.18
N CYS A 50 5.12 25.84 6.32
CA CYS A 50 4.08 25.97 7.34
C CYS A 50 2.96 26.96 6.95
N HIS A 51 3.23 27.95 6.09
CA HIS A 51 2.30 29.07 5.86
C HIS A 51 1.74 29.20 4.44
N SER A 52 2.25 28.46 3.44
CA SER A 52 1.80 28.60 2.04
C SER A 52 1.31 27.29 1.42
N ASN A 53 0.00 27.23 1.10
CA ASN A 53 -0.60 26.12 0.37
C ASN A 53 -0.01 25.98 -1.05
N LEU A 54 0.25 27.09 -1.73
CA LEU A 54 0.85 27.11 -3.07
C LEU A 54 2.26 26.53 -3.04
N TYR A 55 3.06 26.89 -2.03
CA TYR A 55 4.41 26.35 -1.88
C TYR A 55 4.40 24.84 -1.66
N ARG A 56 3.52 24.31 -0.79
CA ARG A 56 3.34 22.85 -0.65
C ARG A 56 2.92 22.19 -1.96
N PHE A 57 2.00 22.80 -2.70
CA PHE A 57 1.57 22.28 -4.00
C PHE A 57 2.72 22.21 -5.00
N ILE A 58 3.52 23.28 -5.12
CA ILE A 58 4.68 23.32 -6.02
C ILE A 58 5.71 22.27 -5.62
N LEU A 59 6.04 22.13 -4.33
CA LEU A 59 6.95 21.08 -3.85
C LEU A 59 6.44 19.68 -4.23
N ILE A 60 5.15 19.39 -4.02
CA ILE A 60 4.54 18.11 -4.41
C ILE A 60 4.69 17.86 -5.91
N LYS A 61 4.49 18.88 -6.75
CA LYS A 61 4.61 18.78 -8.21
C LYS A 61 6.06 18.60 -8.66
N LEU A 62 6.99 19.40 -8.15
CA LEU A 62 8.42 19.29 -8.44
C LEU A 62 8.97 17.93 -8.00
N GLU A 63 8.56 17.42 -6.84
CA GLU A 63 8.90 16.08 -6.39
C GLU A 63 8.30 15.00 -7.28
N GLY A 64 7.02 15.12 -7.66
CA GLY A 64 6.41 14.19 -8.62
C GLY A 64 7.16 14.14 -9.95
N MET A 65 7.74 15.27 -10.39
CA MET A 65 8.61 15.34 -11.56
C MET A 65 10.02 14.81 -11.30
N ALA A 66 10.58 15.01 -10.10
CA ALA A 66 11.91 14.54 -9.73
C ALA A 66 11.95 13.03 -9.42
N ALA A 67 10.90 12.47 -8.82
CA ALA A 67 10.72 11.03 -8.62
C ALA A 67 10.65 10.26 -9.94
N ARG A 68 10.16 10.91 -11.01
CA ARG A 68 10.25 10.38 -12.38
C ARG A 68 11.67 10.37 -12.95
N ARG A 69 12.59 11.20 -12.41
CA ARG A 69 13.99 11.35 -12.87
C ARG A 69 14.99 10.55 -12.02
N ASN A 70 14.78 10.46 -10.71
CA ASN A 70 15.57 9.67 -9.78
C ASN A 70 14.78 8.41 -9.42
N GLN A 71 14.79 7.40 -10.29
CA GLN A 71 14.13 6.12 -10.02
C GLN A 71 14.82 5.40 -8.85
N THR A 72 14.43 5.72 -7.61
CA THR A 72 14.30 4.64 -6.63
C THR A 72 13.14 3.82 -7.13
N THR A 73 13.44 2.63 -7.64
CA THR A 73 12.42 1.77 -8.24
C THR A 73 11.35 1.48 -7.19
N MET A 74 10.11 1.30 -7.62
CA MET A 74 9.02 0.88 -6.75
C MET A 74 9.42 -0.35 -5.90
N GLU A 75 10.25 -1.24 -6.47
CA GLU A 75 10.88 -2.34 -5.75
C GLU A 75 11.71 -1.88 -4.55
N SER A 76 12.63 -0.94 -4.74
CA SER A 76 13.49 -0.44 -3.65
C SER A 76 12.69 0.23 -2.53
N THR A 77 11.63 0.98 -2.88
CA THR A 77 10.75 1.66 -1.93
C THR A 77 9.92 0.65 -1.15
N GLY A 78 9.24 -0.26 -1.85
CA GLY A 78 8.48 -1.34 -1.23
C GLY A 78 9.33 -2.22 -0.32
N ARG A 79 10.55 -2.57 -0.76
CA ARG A 79 11.51 -3.32 0.05
C ARG A 79 11.89 -2.57 1.32
N LEU A 80 12.18 -1.28 1.23
CA LEU A 80 12.53 -0.47 2.40
C LEU A 80 11.37 -0.44 3.42
N TYR A 81 10.14 -0.21 2.97
CA TYR A 81 8.98 -0.12 3.86
C TYR A 81 8.62 -1.46 4.48
N MET A 82 8.53 -2.52 3.68
CA MET A 82 8.24 -3.86 4.19
C MET A 82 9.33 -4.37 5.12
N SER A 83 10.60 -4.06 4.85
CA SER A 83 11.71 -4.41 5.76
C SER A 83 11.56 -3.72 7.12
N LYS A 84 11.23 -2.43 7.13
CA LYS A 84 10.99 -1.67 8.38
C LYS A 84 9.80 -2.20 9.15
N ILE A 85 8.68 -2.49 8.47
CA ILE A 85 7.50 -3.09 9.09
C ILE A 85 7.88 -4.43 9.75
N LYS A 86 8.55 -5.31 9.01
CA LYS A 86 8.99 -6.62 9.51
C LYS A 86 9.97 -6.49 10.67
N GLU A 87 10.91 -5.56 10.62
CA GLU A 87 11.88 -5.31 11.69
C GLU A 87 11.18 -4.87 12.99
N ILE A 88 10.25 -3.90 12.89
CA ILE A 88 9.49 -3.39 14.04
C ILE A 88 8.63 -4.50 14.64
N ALA A 89 7.90 -5.24 13.81
CA ALA A 89 7.05 -6.34 14.26
C ALA A 89 7.86 -7.47 14.92
N ARG A 90 9.02 -7.83 14.32
CA ARG A 90 9.94 -8.83 14.90
C ARG A 90 10.45 -8.43 16.28
N ARG A 91 10.82 -7.16 16.49
CA ARG A 91 11.25 -6.66 17.82
C ARG A 91 10.17 -6.81 18.89
N GLN A 92 8.91 -6.76 18.47
CA GLN A 92 7.75 -6.92 19.35
C GLN A 92 7.20 -8.35 19.37
N LYS A 93 7.84 -9.30 18.65
CA LYS A 93 7.37 -10.68 18.47
C LYS A 93 5.97 -10.77 17.86
N ILE A 94 5.61 -9.81 17.01
CA ILE A 94 4.33 -9.75 16.30
C ILE A 94 4.52 -10.36 14.91
N PRO A 95 3.77 -11.42 14.53
CA PRO A 95 3.77 -11.94 13.16
C PRO A 95 3.17 -10.93 12.17
N VAL A 96 3.63 -10.97 10.93
CA VAL A 96 3.17 -10.08 9.85
C VAL A 96 2.60 -10.92 8.71
N LEU A 97 1.36 -10.61 8.33
CA LEU A 97 0.68 -11.15 7.16
C LEU A 97 0.49 -10.04 6.13
N ALA A 98 0.94 -10.27 4.90
CA ALA A 98 0.63 -9.42 3.76
C ALA A 98 -0.65 -9.91 3.05
N VAL A 99 -1.50 -8.98 2.60
CA VAL A 99 -2.67 -9.28 1.78
C VAL A 99 -2.54 -8.48 0.49
N ILE A 100 -2.23 -9.14 -0.62
CA ILE A 100 -1.93 -8.47 -1.89
C ILE A 100 -3.20 -8.39 -2.73
N PHE A 101 -3.67 -7.19 -3.02
CA PHE A 101 -4.83 -6.93 -3.86
C PHE A 101 -4.42 -6.93 -5.35
N PRO A 102 -5.24 -7.50 -6.25
CA PRO A 102 -5.01 -7.39 -7.69
C PRO A 102 -5.47 -6.02 -8.23
N TYR A 103 -5.13 -5.72 -9.49
CA TYR A 103 -5.90 -4.75 -10.26
C TYR A 103 -7.28 -5.32 -10.54
N PHE A 104 -8.31 -4.51 -10.31
CA PHE A 104 -9.68 -4.95 -10.50
C PHE A 104 -10.21 -4.66 -11.92
N LYS A 105 -9.56 -3.81 -12.71
CA LYS A 105 -10.00 -3.45 -14.07
C LYS A 105 -9.05 -3.86 -15.21
N PHE A 106 -7.78 -4.13 -14.92
CA PHE A 106 -6.78 -4.43 -15.94
C PHE A 106 -6.35 -5.89 -15.87
N ASP A 107 -6.26 -6.55 -17.04
CA ASP A 107 -5.75 -7.91 -17.10
C ASP A 107 -4.25 -7.88 -16.77
N SER A 108 -3.94 -8.59 -15.68
CA SER A 108 -2.76 -8.44 -14.86
C SER A 108 -1.53 -9.20 -15.36
N GLU A 109 -1.60 -9.83 -16.53
CA GLU A 109 -0.48 -10.59 -17.10
C GLU A 109 0.75 -9.69 -17.41
N PHE A 110 0.55 -8.37 -17.45
CA PHE A 110 1.59 -7.36 -17.68
C PHE A 110 1.77 -6.35 -16.54
N ASN A 111 1.35 -6.67 -15.31
CA ASN A 111 1.53 -5.72 -14.23
C ASN A 111 2.85 -5.91 -13.48
N GLU A 112 3.90 -5.23 -13.97
CA GLU A 112 5.21 -5.19 -13.33
C GLU A 112 5.13 -4.79 -11.86
N ASP A 113 4.15 -3.96 -11.48
CA ASP A 113 4.04 -3.51 -10.10
C ASP A 113 3.61 -4.64 -9.15
N TYR A 114 2.64 -5.44 -9.57
CA TYR A 114 2.24 -6.65 -8.84
C TYR A 114 3.38 -7.67 -8.74
N LYS A 115 4.13 -7.89 -9.84
CA LYS A 115 5.28 -8.81 -9.85
C LYS A 115 6.35 -8.37 -8.86
N VAL A 116 6.67 -7.07 -8.86
CA VAL A 116 7.61 -6.47 -7.92
C VAL A 116 7.12 -6.62 -6.48
N MET A 117 5.84 -6.39 -6.23
CA MET A 117 5.25 -6.55 -4.89
C MET A 117 5.37 -7.98 -4.38
N ARG A 118 4.97 -8.96 -5.20
CA ARG A 118 5.12 -10.39 -4.91
C ARG A 118 6.57 -10.77 -4.65
N LYS A 119 7.50 -10.31 -5.50
CA LYS A 119 8.94 -10.55 -5.35
C LYS A 119 9.45 -10.03 -4.01
N VAL A 120 9.15 -8.78 -3.65
CA VAL A 120 9.60 -8.17 -2.39
C VAL A 120 9.03 -8.92 -1.18
N VAL A 121 7.74 -9.23 -1.19
CA VAL A 121 7.08 -9.98 -0.10
C VAL A 121 7.72 -11.37 0.08
N ALA A 122 7.99 -12.08 -1.03
CA ALA A 122 8.62 -13.38 -1.03
C ALA A 122 10.08 -13.32 -0.51
N GLU A 123 10.90 -12.42 -1.05
CA GLU A 123 12.31 -12.28 -0.64
C GLU A 123 12.46 -11.86 0.83
N LEU A 124 11.51 -11.06 1.33
CA LEU A 124 11.47 -10.70 2.74
C LEU A 124 10.88 -11.80 3.62
N ASN A 125 10.48 -12.96 3.08
CA ASN A 125 9.84 -14.05 3.83
C ASN A 125 8.67 -13.54 4.69
N VAL A 126 7.76 -12.80 4.08
CA VAL A 126 6.51 -12.37 4.71
C VAL A 126 5.40 -13.30 4.23
N GLU A 127 4.65 -13.88 5.16
CA GLU A 127 3.49 -14.70 4.81
C GLU A 127 2.47 -13.86 4.04
N CYS A 128 1.78 -14.46 3.07
CA CYS A 128 0.87 -13.69 2.24
C CYS A 128 -0.40 -14.43 1.80
N ILE A 129 -1.51 -13.70 1.79
CA ILE A 129 -2.72 -14.02 1.04
C ILE A 129 -2.65 -13.25 -0.28
N ASP A 130 -2.62 -13.98 -1.38
CA ASP A 130 -2.58 -13.42 -2.72
C ASP A 130 -3.98 -13.43 -3.31
N LEU A 131 -4.61 -12.25 -3.37
CA LEU A 131 -6.00 -12.14 -3.82
C LEU A 131 -6.12 -12.15 -5.35
N HIS A 132 -5.00 -12.18 -6.07
CA HIS A 132 -5.00 -12.28 -7.52
C HIS A 132 -5.71 -13.56 -7.99
N THR A 133 -5.48 -14.69 -7.34
CA THR A 133 -6.12 -15.96 -7.68
C THR A 133 -7.55 -16.08 -7.16
N VAL A 134 -7.94 -15.22 -6.21
CA VAL A 134 -9.27 -15.24 -5.56
C VAL A 134 -10.32 -14.57 -6.45
N PHE A 135 -9.98 -13.41 -7.02
CA PHE A 135 -10.92 -12.69 -7.88
C PHE A 135 -10.74 -13.12 -9.33
N ASN A 136 -11.74 -13.82 -9.89
CA ASN A 136 -11.78 -14.17 -11.30
C ASN A 136 -11.61 -12.91 -12.16
N LYS A 137 -10.63 -12.91 -13.07
CA LYS A 137 -10.29 -11.78 -13.93
C LYS A 137 -11.48 -11.19 -14.68
N ASP A 138 -12.42 -12.03 -15.11
CA ASP A 138 -13.60 -11.62 -15.88
C ASP A 138 -14.67 -10.94 -15.00
N GLU A 139 -14.59 -11.12 -13.67
CA GLU A 139 -15.57 -10.61 -12.71
C GLU A 139 -15.01 -9.53 -11.78
N ARG A 140 -13.68 -9.30 -11.79
CA ARG A 140 -12.98 -8.34 -10.93
C ARG A 140 -13.60 -6.94 -10.96
N GLY A 141 -14.07 -6.47 -12.11
CA GLY A 141 -14.69 -5.14 -12.24
C GLY A 141 -15.92 -4.93 -11.36
N ARG A 142 -16.64 -6.00 -10.97
CA ARG A 142 -17.80 -5.93 -10.05
C ARG A 142 -17.40 -5.67 -8.59
N PHE A 143 -16.12 -5.77 -8.29
CA PHE A 143 -15.56 -5.59 -6.96
C PHE A 143 -14.91 -4.23 -6.77
N LEU A 144 -15.05 -3.30 -7.72
CA LEU A 144 -14.58 -1.91 -7.59
C LEU A 144 -15.52 -1.06 -6.74
N ASP A 145 -14.94 -0.16 -5.95
CA ASP A 145 -15.69 0.86 -5.19
C ASP A 145 -16.39 1.88 -6.10
N ASN A 146 -15.70 2.29 -7.17
CA ASN A 146 -16.20 3.21 -8.19
C ASN A 146 -15.71 2.75 -9.59
N PRO A 147 -16.51 2.86 -10.67
CA PRO A 147 -16.07 2.55 -12.04
C PRO A 147 -14.79 3.25 -12.53
N ASP A 148 -14.47 4.43 -11.99
CA ASP A 148 -13.23 5.18 -12.30
C ASP A 148 -12.05 4.82 -11.38
N ASP A 149 -12.30 4.00 -10.36
CA ASP A 149 -11.25 3.38 -9.56
C ASP A 149 -10.80 2.09 -10.24
N TYR A 150 -9.52 1.77 -10.13
CA TYR A 150 -8.90 0.60 -10.76
C TYR A 150 -8.29 -0.36 -9.75
N ILE A 151 -8.19 0.06 -8.49
CA ILE A 151 -7.36 -0.56 -7.46
C ILE A 151 -8.11 -0.76 -6.15
N HIS A 152 -9.06 0.12 -5.79
CA HIS A 152 -9.73 0.01 -4.51
C HIS A 152 -10.97 -0.89 -4.59
N PRO A 153 -11.04 -1.92 -3.73
CA PRO A 153 -12.17 -2.82 -3.67
C PRO A 153 -13.39 -2.15 -3.01
N ASN A 154 -14.59 -2.58 -3.40
CA ASN A 154 -15.82 -2.26 -2.69
C ASN A 154 -16.02 -3.12 -1.44
N SER A 155 -17.11 -2.84 -0.72
CA SER A 155 -17.51 -3.57 0.49
C SER A 155 -17.67 -5.08 0.30
N LYS A 156 -18.07 -5.54 -0.89
CA LYS A 156 -18.22 -6.98 -1.19
C LYS A 156 -16.86 -7.65 -1.27
N ALA A 157 -15.89 -7.05 -1.97
CA ALA A 157 -14.52 -7.57 -1.99
C ALA A 157 -13.88 -7.52 -0.61
N HIS A 158 -14.06 -6.44 0.15
CA HIS A 158 -13.59 -6.37 1.54
C HIS A 158 -14.13 -7.49 2.43
N ARG A 159 -15.40 -7.89 2.24
CA ARG A 159 -15.98 -9.03 2.97
C ARG A 159 -15.28 -10.35 2.63
N ILE A 160 -15.06 -10.62 1.35
CA ILE A 160 -14.32 -11.82 0.89
C ILE A 160 -12.92 -11.85 1.51
N VAL A 161 -12.22 -10.72 1.49
CA VAL A 161 -10.88 -10.61 2.10
C VAL A 161 -10.93 -10.84 3.61
N ALA A 162 -11.91 -10.27 4.31
CA ALA A 162 -12.08 -10.46 5.74
C ALA A 162 -12.33 -11.93 6.09
N ASP A 163 -13.13 -12.65 5.30
CA ASP A 163 -13.36 -14.08 5.48
C ASP A 163 -12.08 -14.88 5.25
N LEU A 164 -11.32 -14.61 4.18
CA LEU A 164 -10.04 -15.29 3.93
C LEU A 164 -9.01 -15.05 5.02
N VAL A 165 -8.92 -13.81 5.51
CA VAL A 165 -8.07 -13.45 6.65
C VAL A 165 -8.53 -14.17 7.92
N ARG A 166 -9.83 -14.29 8.17
CA ARG A 166 -10.37 -15.07 9.29
C ARG A 166 -9.94 -16.53 9.18
N GLU A 167 -10.16 -17.16 8.03
CA GLU A 167 -9.77 -18.56 7.78
C GLU A 167 -8.26 -18.77 7.97
N TYR A 168 -7.44 -17.78 7.60
CA TYR A 168 -6.01 -17.78 7.85
C TYR A 168 -5.68 -17.78 9.34
N VAL A 169 -6.27 -16.84 10.09
CA VAL A 169 -6.03 -16.68 11.53
C VAL A 169 -6.44 -17.93 12.31
N ILE A 170 -7.51 -18.62 11.91
CA ILE A 170 -7.96 -19.85 12.57
C ILE A 170 -7.29 -21.13 12.02
N GLY A 171 -6.33 -21.00 11.09
CA GLY A 171 -5.54 -22.11 10.57
C GLY A 171 -6.20 -22.97 9.48
N ARG A 172 -7.28 -22.50 8.85
CA ARG A 172 -8.09 -23.23 7.85
C ARG A 172 -7.94 -22.75 6.40
N TYR A 173 -7.14 -21.71 6.18
CA TYR A 173 -6.97 -21.11 4.85
C TYR A 173 -6.56 -22.09 3.75
N LYS A 174 -5.69 -23.08 4.04
CA LYS A 174 -5.25 -24.09 3.06
C LYS A 174 -6.39 -25.01 2.59
N GLU A 175 -7.43 -25.20 3.39
CA GLU A 175 -8.62 -25.98 3.05
C GLU A 175 -9.57 -25.18 2.14
N THR A 176 -9.51 -23.84 2.19
CA THR A 176 -10.44 -22.94 1.51
C THR A 176 -10.07 -22.67 0.05
N LEU A 177 -8.82 -22.94 -0.34
CA LEU A 177 -8.32 -22.71 -1.71
C LEU A 177 -8.34 -23.96 -2.61
N GLN A 178 -8.86 -25.10 -2.12
CA GLN A 178 -9.05 -26.33 -2.89
C GLN A 178 -10.46 -26.39 -3.47
#